data_AF-A0A1A6GVL5-F1
#
_entry.id   AF-A0A1A6GVL5-F1
#
_cell.length_a   1.000
_cell.length_b   1.000
_cell.length_c   1.000
_cell.angle_alpha   90.00
_cell.angle_beta   90.00
_cell.angle_gamma   90.00
#
_symmetry.space_group_name_H-M   'P 1'
#
loop_
_entity.id
_entity.type
_entity.pdbx_description
1 polymer ?
#
loop_
_entity_poly.entity_id
_entity_poly.type
_entity_poly.pdbx_seq_one_letter_code
_entity_poly.pdbx_strand_id
1 'polypeptide(L)'
;MEYLEAACFTFHALGISEKEKELTDLHNELDSLKNAVEHQRKKNNERQQHVEAVELESKELLKRLFPMVSVPSNLTYTEWLRGFEKKAKACVAGASDAETVKEGILQKLQRSVEQEESKWRSKADESRRTIKQMQSSFTSSEQELERLRRENKDVENLRRQREHLEMELEKAEMERSTYVTEVRELKDLLTELQKKLDDSYSEAVRQNEELNLLKTQLNETLTKLQNEQSERKKVADDLHKAQQSLNFIHSRISVKAAGDSAVIENSAVSPETGSPEKETMSMSLNQTVTQLQQLLQEVNQQLMKEK
;
A
#
# COMPACT_ATOMS: atom_id res chain seq x y z
N MET A 1 -27.36 -165.71 90.08
CA MET A 1 -26.32 -165.09 89.22
C MET A 1 -26.90 -164.10 88.22
N GLU A 2 -28.18 -164.17 87.83
CA GLU A 2 -28.77 -163.30 86.78
C GLU A 2 -28.96 -161.81 87.15
N TYR A 3 -29.10 -161.44 88.44
CA TYR A 3 -29.35 -160.03 88.84
C TYR A 3 -28.13 -159.09 88.71
N LEU A 4 -26.92 -159.63 88.66
CA LEU A 4 -25.68 -158.84 88.55
C LEU A 4 -25.34 -158.46 87.10
N GLU A 5 -25.79 -159.24 86.12
CA GLU A 5 -25.56 -158.94 84.69
C GLU A 5 -26.45 -157.78 84.19
N ALA A 6 -27.72 -157.70 84.61
CA ALA A 6 -28.65 -156.66 84.15
C ALA A 6 -28.28 -155.24 84.65
N ALA A 7 -27.74 -155.12 85.87
CA ALA A 7 -27.26 -153.84 86.41
C ALA A 7 -25.96 -153.37 85.74
N CYS A 8 -25.08 -154.31 85.34
CA CYS A 8 -23.85 -153.99 84.62
C CYS A 8 -24.15 -153.45 83.22
N PHE A 9 -25.14 -154.02 82.53
CA PHE A 9 -25.55 -153.60 81.19
C PHE A 9 -26.17 -152.19 81.15
N THR A 10 -26.97 -151.83 82.15
CA THR A 10 -27.63 -150.51 82.22
C THR A 10 -26.66 -149.39 82.58
N PHE A 11 -25.68 -149.64 83.47
CA PHE A 11 -24.61 -148.67 83.76
C PHE A 11 -23.69 -148.45 82.54
N HIS A 12 -23.39 -149.53 81.79
CA HIS A 12 -22.67 -149.42 80.52
C HIS A 12 -23.45 -148.63 79.47
N ALA A 13 -24.76 -148.84 79.32
CA ALA A 13 -25.58 -148.13 78.33
C ALA A 13 -25.71 -146.63 78.64
N LEU A 14 -25.81 -146.23 79.91
CA LEU A 14 -25.81 -144.82 80.33
C LEU A 14 -24.45 -144.16 80.09
N GLY A 15 -23.37 -144.85 80.43
CA GLY A 15 -22.00 -144.38 80.14
C GLY A 15 -21.73 -144.26 78.64
N ILE A 16 -22.27 -145.17 77.82
CA ILE A 16 -22.19 -145.08 76.36
C ILE A 16 -23.02 -143.91 75.84
N SER A 17 -24.24 -143.70 76.32
CA SER A 17 -25.07 -142.56 75.90
C SER A 17 -24.46 -141.21 76.28
N GLU A 18 -23.82 -141.12 77.44
CA GLU A 18 -23.10 -139.92 77.86
C GLU A 18 -21.83 -139.69 77.02
N LYS A 19 -21.12 -140.77 76.66
CA LYS A 19 -19.98 -140.71 75.73
C LYS A 19 -20.39 -140.39 74.29
N GLU A 20 -21.54 -140.87 73.82
CA GLU A 20 -22.11 -140.52 72.52
C GLU A 20 -22.56 -139.05 72.49
N LYS A 21 -23.08 -138.53 73.61
CA LYS A 21 -23.39 -137.11 73.77
C LYS A 21 -22.13 -136.24 73.77
N GLU A 22 -21.09 -136.62 74.51
CA GLU A 22 -19.79 -135.93 74.45
C GLU A 22 -19.15 -135.97 73.06
N LEU A 23 -19.23 -137.11 72.35
CA LEU A 23 -18.72 -137.22 71.00
C LEU A 23 -19.49 -136.34 70.01
N THR A 24 -20.81 -136.26 70.14
CA THR A 24 -21.63 -135.38 69.30
C THR A 24 -21.37 -133.90 69.62
N ASP A 25 -21.21 -133.54 70.90
CA ASP A 25 -20.85 -132.17 71.31
C ASP A 25 -19.45 -131.77 70.81
N LEU A 26 -18.45 -132.66 70.91
CA LEU A 26 -17.11 -132.44 70.37
C LEU A 26 -17.09 -132.36 68.84
N HIS A 27 -17.91 -133.16 68.16
CA HIS A 27 -18.05 -133.09 66.71
C HIS A 27 -18.63 -131.74 66.28
N ASN A 28 -19.65 -131.26 66.99
CA ASN A 28 -20.23 -129.95 66.77
C ASN A 28 -19.23 -128.81 67.06
N GLU A 29 -18.40 -128.93 68.11
CA GLU A 29 -17.33 -127.97 68.39
C GLU A 29 -16.24 -127.96 67.32
N LEU A 30 -15.82 -129.13 66.83
CA LEU A 30 -14.80 -129.23 65.78
C LEU A 30 -15.29 -128.62 64.47
N ASP A 31 -16.56 -128.87 64.10
CA ASP A 31 -17.19 -128.24 62.94
C ASP A 31 -17.35 -126.71 63.13
N SER A 32 -17.68 -126.25 64.34
CA SER A 32 -17.76 -124.83 64.67
C SER A 32 -16.38 -124.14 64.56
N LEU A 33 -15.33 -124.75 65.12
CA LEU A 33 -13.95 -124.25 65.02
C LEU A 33 -13.45 -124.25 63.56
N LYS A 34 -13.75 -125.30 62.80
CA LYS A 34 -13.39 -125.38 61.38
C LYS A 34 -14.02 -124.26 60.59
N ASN A 35 -15.30 -124.00 60.81
CA ASN A 35 -16.01 -122.87 60.19
C ASN A 35 -15.42 -121.52 60.63
N ALA A 36 -15.02 -121.37 61.89
CA ALA A 36 -14.39 -120.14 62.40
C ALA A 36 -13.00 -119.89 61.77
N VAL A 37 -12.18 -120.93 61.61
CA VAL A 37 -10.86 -120.82 60.96
C VAL A 37 -11.02 -120.50 59.47
N GLU A 38 -11.95 -121.16 58.77
CA GLU A 38 -12.22 -120.89 57.36
C GLU A 38 -12.73 -119.45 57.17
N HIS A 39 -13.61 -118.99 58.07
CA HIS A 39 -14.08 -117.60 58.08
C HIS A 39 -12.94 -116.60 58.33
N GLN A 40 -12.01 -116.88 59.25
CA GLN A 40 -10.83 -116.03 59.49
C GLN A 40 -9.87 -116.03 58.32
N ARG A 41 -9.64 -117.18 57.66
CA ARG A 41 -8.79 -117.27 56.47
C ARG A 41 -9.35 -116.40 55.34
N LYS A 42 -10.66 -116.50 55.09
CA LYS A 42 -11.35 -115.66 54.10
C LYS A 42 -11.23 -114.17 54.44
N LYS A 43 -11.51 -113.81 55.70
CA LYS A 43 -11.39 -112.42 56.17
C LYS A 43 -9.97 -111.87 56.06
N ASN A 44 -8.94 -112.69 56.30
CA ASN A 44 -7.55 -112.28 56.16
C ASN A 44 -7.17 -112.06 54.69
N ASN A 45 -7.67 -112.91 53.79
CA ASN A 45 -7.45 -112.77 52.35
C ASN A 45 -8.13 -111.51 51.78
N GLU A 46 -9.36 -111.22 52.23
CA GLU A 46 -10.08 -109.98 51.88
C GLU A 46 -9.32 -108.73 52.38
N ARG A 47 -8.80 -108.76 53.61
CA ARG A 47 -7.96 -107.67 54.13
C ARG A 47 -6.69 -107.46 53.30
N GLN A 48 -6.01 -108.53 52.91
CA GLN A 48 -4.80 -108.44 52.09
C GLN A 48 -5.09 -107.83 50.71
N GLN A 49 -6.20 -108.23 50.07
CA GLN A 49 -6.63 -107.64 48.80
C GLN A 49 -6.95 -106.15 48.93
N HIS A 50 -7.60 -105.75 50.03
CA HIS A 50 -7.86 -104.33 50.30
C HIS A 50 -6.56 -103.52 50.47
N VAL A 51 -5.56 -104.06 51.16
CA VAL A 51 -4.26 -103.40 51.31
C VAL A 51 -3.60 -103.22 49.95
N GLU A 52 -3.51 -104.28 49.13
CA GLU A 52 -2.89 -104.20 47.81
C GLU A 52 -3.62 -103.23 46.87
N ALA A 53 -4.96 -103.18 46.92
CA ALA A 53 -5.76 -102.24 46.16
C ALA A 53 -5.48 -100.78 46.55
N VAL A 54 -5.45 -100.49 47.85
CA VAL A 54 -5.14 -99.14 48.38
C VAL A 54 -3.70 -98.75 48.05
N GLU A 55 -2.76 -99.68 48.15
CA GLU A 55 -1.35 -99.44 47.78
C GLU A 55 -1.20 -99.13 46.29
N LEU A 56 -1.90 -99.85 45.41
CA LEU A 56 -1.90 -99.60 43.97
C LEU A 56 -2.55 -98.24 43.64
N GLU A 57 -3.72 -97.96 44.21
CA GLU A 57 -4.42 -96.69 44.02
C GLU A 57 -3.56 -95.50 44.47
N SER A 58 -2.90 -95.63 45.63
CA SER A 58 -1.97 -94.63 46.13
C SER A 58 -0.79 -94.39 45.17
N LYS A 59 -0.21 -95.46 44.60
CA LYS A 59 0.86 -95.35 43.60
C LYS A 59 0.39 -94.60 42.35
N GLU A 60 -0.79 -94.92 41.84
CA GLU A 60 -1.34 -94.28 40.64
C GLU A 60 -1.73 -92.82 40.87
N LEU A 61 -2.34 -92.50 42.02
CA LEU A 61 -2.64 -91.12 42.41
C LEU A 61 -1.36 -90.27 42.49
N LEU A 62 -0.30 -90.79 43.11
CA LEU A 62 0.97 -90.07 43.24
C LEU A 62 1.68 -89.87 41.89
N LYS A 63 1.67 -90.88 40.99
CA LYS A 63 2.18 -90.72 39.62
C LYS A 63 1.42 -89.65 38.84
N ARG A 64 0.09 -89.60 38.98
CA ARG A 64 -0.77 -88.62 38.30
C ARG A 64 -0.55 -87.21 38.82
N LEU A 65 -0.38 -87.04 40.12
CA LEU A 65 -0.13 -85.73 40.73
C LEU A 65 1.29 -85.22 40.44
N PHE A 66 2.26 -86.11 40.24
CA PHE A 66 3.66 -85.75 40.04
C PHE A 66 4.29 -86.47 38.82
N PRO A 67 3.88 -86.12 37.59
CA PRO A 67 4.34 -86.79 36.37
C PRO A 67 5.84 -86.64 36.10
N MET A 68 6.50 -85.68 36.77
CA MET A 68 7.95 -85.43 36.65
C MET A 68 8.80 -86.35 37.55
N VAL A 69 8.16 -87.11 38.46
CA VAL A 69 8.84 -87.99 39.42
C VAL A 69 8.78 -89.44 38.94
N SER A 70 9.90 -89.96 38.45
CA SER A 70 10.01 -91.33 37.92
C SER A 70 10.65 -92.29 38.92
N VAL A 71 9.98 -93.42 39.18
CA VAL A 71 10.41 -94.48 40.13
C VAL A 71 10.11 -95.86 39.52
N PRO A 72 11.04 -96.84 39.61
CA PRO A 72 10.82 -98.19 39.09
C PRO A 72 9.57 -98.89 39.67
N SER A 73 8.75 -99.51 38.81
CA SER A 73 7.45 -100.10 39.19
C SER A 73 7.54 -101.46 39.88
N ASN A 74 8.68 -102.14 39.80
CA ASN A 74 8.90 -103.50 40.31
C ASN A 74 9.20 -103.57 41.82
N LEU A 75 8.96 -102.50 42.56
CA LEU A 75 9.28 -102.37 43.98
C LEU A 75 8.06 -102.61 44.87
N THR A 76 8.32 -103.11 46.08
CA THR A 76 7.31 -103.15 47.14
C THR A 76 6.79 -101.74 47.43
N TYR A 77 5.56 -101.62 47.95
CA TYR A 77 4.92 -100.31 48.13
C TYR A 77 5.75 -99.33 48.99
N THR A 78 6.35 -99.83 50.07
CA THR A 78 7.16 -99.02 51.00
C THR A 78 8.50 -98.56 50.39
N GLU A 79 9.13 -99.39 49.59
CA GLU A 79 10.36 -99.03 48.85
C GLU A 79 10.06 -98.04 47.74
N TRP A 80 8.96 -98.25 47.02
CA TRP A 80 8.50 -97.35 45.98
C TRP A 80 8.19 -95.96 46.53
N LEU A 81 7.42 -95.86 47.62
CA LEU A 81 7.08 -94.57 48.25
C LEU A 81 8.31 -93.80 48.70
N ARG A 82 9.30 -94.49 49.30
CA ARG A 82 10.54 -93.85 49.75
C ARG A 82 11.38 -93.34 48.57
N GLY A 83 11.43 -94.12 47.49
CA GLY A 83 12.06 -93.72 46.23
C GLY A 83 11.35 -92.51 45.61
N PHE A 84 10.03 -92.51 45.61
CA PHE A 84 9.19 -91.41 45.15
C PHE A 84 9.43 -90.15 45.96
N GLU A 85 9.39 -90.22 47.30
CA GLU A 85 9.64 -89.09 48.19
C GLU A 85 11.01 -88.47 47.94
N LYS A 86 12.07 -89.31 47.85
CA LYS A 86 13.43 -88.84 47.58
C LYS A 86 13.52 -88.13 46.23
N LYS A 87 12.90 -88.69 45.20
CA LYS A 87 12.95 -88.14 43.84
C LYS A 87 12.11 -86.87 43.70
N ALA A 88 10.94 -86.81 44.34
CA ALA A 88 10.10 -85.62 44.40
C ALA A 88 10.82 -84.45 45.09
N LYS A 89 11.48 -84.71 46.22
CA LYS A 89 12.31 -83.69 46.92
C LYS A 89 13.43 -83.16 46.02
N ALA A 90 14.08 -84.03 45.24
CA ALA A 90 15.12 -83.63 44.31
C ALA A 90 14.59 -82.77 43.14
N CYS A 91 13.41 -83.10 42.59
CA CYS A 91 12.76 -82.30 41.54
C CYS A 91 12.41 -80.89 42.03
N VAL A 92 11.96 -80.75 43.28
CA VAL A 92 11.66 -79.44 43.88
C VAL A 92 12.95 -78.64 44.12
N ALA A 93 14.02 -79.29 44.58
CA ALA A 93 15.31 -78.61 44.78
C ALA A 93 15.94 -78.15 43.44
N GLY A 94 15.79 -78.90 42.36
CA GLY A 94 16.32 -78.56 41.03
C GLY A 94 15.60 -77.42 40.30
N ALA A 95 14.42 -76.99 40.77
CA ALA A 95 13.68 -75.87 40.19
C ALA A 95 14.23 -74.49 40.59
N SER A 96 15.07 -74.42 41.62
CA SER A 96 15.68 -73.19 42.15
C SER A 96 16.58 -72.48 41.11
N ASP A 97 17.24 -73.23 40.25
CA ASP A 97 18.11 -72.67 39.21
C ASP A 97 17.31 -72.05 38.04
N ALA A 98 16.08 -72.53 37.80
CA ALA A 98 15.19 -71.96 36.78
C ALA A 98 14.55 -70.63 37.26
N GLU A 99 14.24 -70.53 38.56
CA GLU A 99 13.68 -69.32 39.18
C GLU A 99 14.66 -68.15 39.12
N THR A 100 15.94 -68.40 39.43
CA THR A 100 17.00 -67.37 39.39
C THR A 100 17.29 -66.90 37.96
N VAL A 101 17.23 -67.79 36.97
CA VAL A 101 17.37 -67.42 35.55
C VAL A 101 16.19 -66.56 35.08
N LYS A 102 14.96 -66.91 35.47
CA LYS A 102 13.76 -66.12 35.14
C LYS A 102 13.82 -64.72 35.75
N GLU A 103 14.20 -64.61 37.01
CA GLU A 103 14.37 -63.32 37.71
C GLU A 103 15.46 -62.45 37.04
N GLY A 104 16.58 -63.05 36.65
CA GLY A 104 17.65 -62.34 35.94
C GLY A 104 17.22 -61.81 34.56
N ILE A 105 16.35 -62.53 33.84
CA ILE A 105 15.78 -62.07 32.57
C ILE A 105 14.79 -60.91 32.82
N LEU A 106 13.92 -61.03 33.83
CA LEU A 106 12.97 -59.99 34.20
C LEU A 106 13.68 -58.69 34.58
N GLN A 107 14.73 -58.74 35.40
CA GLN A 107 15.53 -57.55 35.74
C GLN A 107 16.21 -56.90 34.53
N LYS A 108 16.67 -57.69 33.55
CA LYS A 108 17.25 -57.14 32.31
C LYS A 108 16.19 -56.45 31.47
N LEU A 109 15.02 -57.06 31.32
CA LEU A 109 13.89 -56.47 30.60
C LEU A 109 13.41 -55.18 31.27
N GLN A 110 13.23 -55.21 32.60
CA GLN A 110 12.84 -54.03 33.37
C GLN A 110 13.82 -52.88 33.18
N ARG A 111 15.13 -53.11 33.35
CA ARG A 111 16.16 -52.08 33.09
C ARG A 111 16.13 -51.56 31.66
N SER A 112 15.92 -52.45 30.68
CA SER A 112 15.84 -52.05 29.27
C SER A 112 14.62 -51.15 29.02
N VAL A 113 13.48 -51.46 29.62
CA VAL A 113 12.27 -50.63 29.52
C VAL A 113 12.50 -49.28 30.18
N GLU A 114 13.04 -49.23 31.40
CA GLU A 114 13.33 -47.98 32.13
C GLU A 114 14.31 -47.08 31.36
N GLN A 115 15.34 -47.66 30.73
CA GLN A 115 16.29 -46.93 29.90
C GLN A 115 15.63 -46.34 28.65
N GLU A 116 14.83 -47.12 27.94
CA GLU A 116 14.15 -46.65 26.74
C GLU A 116 13.07 -45.61 27.09
N GLU A 117 12.35 -45.78 28.21
CA GLU A 117 11.42 -44.77 28.74
C GLU A 117 12.14 -43.46 29.07
N SER A 118 13.29 -43.50 29.76
CA SER A 118 14.08 -42.32 30.09
C SER A 118 14.57 -41.58 28.83
N LYS A 119 14.96 -42.35 27.80
CA LYS A 119 15.38 -41.83 26.49
C LYS A 119 14.22 -41.16 25.75
N TRP A 120 13.05 -41.79 25.69
CA TRP A 120 11.87 -41.18 25.07
C TRP A 120 11.35 -39.96 25.85
N ARG A 121 11.41 -39.99 27.19
CA ARG A 121 11.10 -38.82 28.02
C ARG A 121 12.01 -37.64 27.68
N SER A 122 13.33 -37.88 27.58
CA SER A 122 14.30 -36.83 27.23
C SER A 122 14.04 -36.24 25.84
N LYS A 123 13.76 -37.09 24.84
CA LYS A 123 13.40 -36.64 23.48
C LYS A 123 12.08 -35.85 23.45
N ALA A 124 11.07 -36.30 24.19
CA ALA A 124 9.80 -35.58 24.29
C ALA A 124 9.98 -34.21 24.95
N ASP A 125 10.83 -34.13 25.98
CA ASP A 125 11.15 -32.85 26.62
C ASP A 125 11.93 -31.92 25.69
N GLU A 126 12.89 -32.42 24.93
CA GLU A 126 13.63 -31.62 23.96
C GLU A 126 12.73 -31.11 22.82
N SER A 127 11.89 -31.97 22.24
CA SER A 127 10.88 -31.56 21.26
C SER A 127 9.90 -30.52 21.84
N ARG A 128 9.51 -30.67 23.11
CA ARG A 128 8.66 -29.68 23.79
C ARG A 128 9.37 -28.33 23.97
N ARG A 129 10.68 -28.31 24.22
CA ARG A 129 11.48 -27.07 24.29
C ARG A 129 11.59 -26.40 22.93
N THR A 130 11.87 -27.15 21.86
CA THR A 130 11.98 -26.58 20.51
C THR A 130 10.65 -26.00 20.03
N ILE A 131 9.54 -26.70 20.30
CA ILE A 131 8.19 -26.17 20.00
C ILE A 131 7.95 -24.85 20.74
N LYS A 132 8.26 -24.77 22.04
CA LYS A 132 8.11 -23.52 22.80
C LYS A 132 8.97 -22.39 22.25
N GLN A 133 10.21 -22.68 21.86
CA GLN A 133 11.09 -21.70 21.23
C GLN A 133 10.52 -21.21 19.90
N MET A 134 10.08 -22.13 19.03
CA MET A 134 9.44 -21.78 17.76
C MET A 134 8.15 -20.97 17.95
N GLN A 135 7.34 -21.29 18.96
CA GLN A 135 6.16 -20.51 19.32
C GLN A 135 6.52 -19.08 19.74
N SER A 136 7.58 -18.90 20.53
CA SER A 136 8.05 -17.56 20.91
C SER A 136 8.60 -16.76 19.71
N SER A 137 9.33 -17.39 18.79
CA SER A 137 9.77 -16.71 17.57
C SER A 137 8.62 -16.40 16.62
N PHE A 138 7.64 -17.30 16.52
CA PHE A 138 6.45 -17.12 15.67
C PHE A 138 5.63 -15.93 16.15
N THR A 139 5.32 -15.85 17.45
CA THR A 139 4.59 -14.71 18.02
C THR A 139 5.33 -13.38 17.84
N SER A 140 6.67 -13.36 17.97
CA SER A 140 7.48 -12.17 17.66
C SER A 140 7.36 -11.76 16.19
N SER A 141 7.44 -12.71 15.26
CA SER A 141 7.30 -12.42 13.82
C SER A 141 5.89 -11.96 13.45
N GLU A 142 4.85 -12.52 14.08
CA GLU A 142 3.46 -12.07 13.89
C GLU A 142 3.27 -10.62 14.33
N GLN A 143 3.86 -10.23 15.47
CA GLN A 143 3.82 -8.85 15.94
C GLN A 143 4.53 -7.89 14.99
N GLU A 144 5.66 -8.30 14.42
CA GLU A 144 6.39 -7.51 13.42
C GLU A 144 5.59 -7.34 12.13
N LEU A 145 4.97 -8.42 11.63
CA LEU A 145 4.09 -8.35 10.46
C LEU A 145 2.92 -7.38 10.68
N GLU A 146 2.33 -7.37 11.87
CA GLU A 146 1.25 -6.46 12.20
C GLU A 146 1.72 -5.00 12.32
N ARG A 147 2.96 -4.77 12.79
CA ARG A 147 3.59 -3.45 12.76
C ARG A 147 3.80 -2.97 11.33
N LEU A 148 4.42 -3.80 10.49
CA LEU A 148 4.65 -3.49 9.08
C LEU A 148 3.36 -3.24 8.30
N ARG A 149 2.27 -3.94 8.62
CA ARG A 149 0.94 -3.66 8.04
C ARG A 149 0.44 -2.25 8.37
N ARG A 150 0.62 -1.79 9.61
CA ARG A 150 0.26 -0.42 10.01
C ARG A 150 1.12 0.61 9.28
N GLU A 151 2.42 0.41 9.27
CA GLU A 151 3.36 1.29 8.55
C GLU A 151 3.05 1.36 7.05
N ASN A 152 2.71 0.23 6.42
CA ASN A 152 2.33 0.19 5.01
C ASN A 152 1.05 1.01 4.73
N LYS A 153 0.06 0.95 5.64
CA LYS A 153 -1.15 1.78 5.55
C LYS A 153 -0.82 3.27 5.66
N ASP A 154 0.11 3.64 6.54
CA ASP A 154 0.57 5.03 6.72
C ASP A 154 1.33 5.52 5.48
N VAL A 155 2.21 4.68 4.91
CA VAL A 155 2.91 4.97 3.65
C VAL A 155 1.92 5.20 2.51
N GLU A 156 0.89 4.37 2.39
CA GLU A 156 -0.12 4.55 1.34
C GLU A 156 -0.96 5.83 1.55
N ASN A 157 -1.22 6.22 2.80
CA ASN A 157 -1.87 7.51 3.09
C ASN A 157 -0.98 8.69 2.68
N LEU A 158 0.31 8.65 3.01
CA LEU A 158 1.29 9.66 2.59
C LEU A 158 1.44 9.70 1.07
N ARG A 159 1.38 8.55 0.39
CA ARG A 159 1.40 8.45 -1.07
C ARG A 159 0.25 9.23 -1.70
N ARG A 160 -0.98 9.05 -1.20
CA ARG A 160 -2.16 9.81 -1.67
C ARG A 160 -2.05 11.31 -1.40
N GLN A 161 -1.54 11.71 -0.24
CA GLN A 161 -1.32 13.12 0.07
C GLN A 161 -0.27 13.76 -0.84
N ARG A 162 0.82 13.03 -1.13
CA ARG A 162 1.85 13.47 -2.08
C ARG A 162 1.27 13.67 -3.47
N GLU A 163 0.50 12.70 -3.99
CA GLU A 163 -0.15 12.80 -5.30
C GLU A 163 -1.11 14.00 -5.39
N HIS A 164 -1.85 14.29 -4.32
CA HIS A 164 -2.70 15.47 -4.25
C HIS A 164 -1.89 16.79 -4.29
N LEU A 165 -0.80 16.87 -3.53
CA LEU A 165 0.07 18.05 -3.53
C LEU A 165 0.81 18.25 -4.86
N GLU A 166 1.21 17.16 -5.52
CA GLU A 166 1.81 17.20 -6.86
C GLU A 166 0.83 17.80 -7.89
N MET A 167 -0.45 17.42 -7.84
CA MET A 167 -1.48 17.98 -8.71
C MET A 167 -1.73 19.48 -8.45
N GLU A 168 -1.80 19.91 -7.19
CA GLU A 168 -1.95 21.33 -6.85
C GLU A 168 -0.72 22.16 -7.27
N LEU A 169 0.49 21.57 -7.17
CA LEU A 169 1.71 22.21 -7.65
C LEU A 169 1.68 22.39 -9.18
N GLU A 170 1.30 21.35 -9.93
CA GLU A 170 1.18 21.42 -11.39
C GLU A 170 0.16 22.49 -11.83
N LYS A 171 -0.97 22.59 -11.12
CA LYS A 171 -1.95 23.64 -11.34
C LYS A 171 -1.37 25.03 -11.10
N ALA A 172 -0.67 25.24 -9.99
CA ALA A 172 -0.02 26.52 -9.68
C ALA A 172 1.07 26.87 -10.70
N GLU A 173 1.79 25.88 -11.22
CA GLU A 173 2.79 26.07 -12.28
C GLU A 173 2.14 26.46 -13.61
N MET A 174 0.99 25.87 -13.95
CA MET A 174 0.21 26.26 -15.12
C MET A 174 -0.29 27.71 -15.01
N GLU A 175 -0.87 28.09 -13.87
CA GLU A 175 -1.31 29.47 -13.61
C GLU A 175 -0.13 30.45 -13.67
N ARG A 176 1.00 30.10 -13.07
CA ARG A 176 2.23 30.91 -13.16
C ARG A 176 2.70 31.08 -14.60
N SER A 177 2.61 30.03 -15.43
CA SER A 177 2.95 30.11 -16.86
C SER A 177 2.08 31.16 -17.57
N THR A 178 0.78 31.15 -17.31
CA THR A 178 -0.17 32.15 -17.83
C THR A 178 0.19 33.57 -17.36
N TYR A 179 0.46 33.76 -16.08
CA TYR A 179 0.86 35.08 -15.58
C TYR A 179 2.17 35.57 -16.21
N VAL A 180 3.13 34.68 -16.47
CA VAL A 180 4.39 35.04 -17.15
C VAL A 180 4.12 35.50 -18.59
N THR A 181 3.20 34.86 -19.31
CA THR A 181 2.82 35.30 -20.66
C THR A 181 2.12 36.65 -20.63
N GLU A 182 1.17 36.86 -19.71
CA GLU A 182 0.46 38.14 -19.57
C GLU A 182 1.42 39.29 -19.21
N VAL A 183 2.35 39.07 -18.28
CA VAL A 183 3.37 40.06 -17.90
C VAL A 183 4.27 40.41 -19.10
N ARG A 184 4.59 39.44 -19.95
CA ARG A 184 5.36 39.69 -21.17
C ARG A 184 4.59 40.60 -22.13
N GLU A 185 3.32 40.28 -22.40
CA GLU A 185 2.46 41.08 -23.28
C GLU A 185 2.27 42.51 -22.76
N LEU A 186 2.05 42.67 -21.46
CA LEU A 186 1.96 43.99 -20.83
C LEU A 186 3.26 44.78 -20.96
N LYS A 187 4.41 44.12 -20.85
CA LYS A 187 5.72 44.76 -21.03
C LYS A 187 5.92 45.23 -22.48
N ASP A 188 5.49 44.43 -23.46
CA ASP A 188 5.57 44.78 -24.88
C ASP A 188 4.62 45.94 -25.23
N LEU A 189 3.44 45.99 -24.62
CA LEU A 189 2.53 47.15 -24.76
C LEU A 189 3.10 48.41 -24.13
N LEU A 190 3.73 48.30 -22.96
CA LEU A 190 4.35 49.44 -22.28
C LEU A 190 5.48 50.03 -23.11
N THR A 191 6.34 49.21 -23.71
CA THR A 191 7.44 49.67 -24.56
C THR A 191 6.92 50.35 -25.83
N GLU A 192 5.85 49.83 -26.44
CA GLU A 192 5.20 50.46 -27.60
C GLU A 192 4.57 51.82 -27.26
N LEU A 193 3.85 51.91 -26.13
CA LEU A 193 3.29 53.18 -25.67
C LEU A 193 4.38 54.21 -25.33
N GLN A 194 5.47 53.77 -24.72
CA GLN A 194 6.59 54.63 -24.39
C GLN A 194 7.27 55.17 -25.66
N LYS A 195 7.47 54.32 -26.67
CA LYS A 195 7.96 54.75 -27.99
C LYS A 195 7.05 55.79 -28.63
N LYS A 196 5.73 55.56 -28.65
CA LYS A 196 4.76 56.54 -29.19
C LYS A 196 4.81 57.88 -28.46
N LEU A 197 5.03 57.86 -27.15
CA LEU A 197 5.19 59.07 -26.36
C LEU A 197 6.47 59.82 -26.75
N ASP A 198 7.59 59.12 -26.88
CA ASP A 198 8.88 59.69 -27.29
C ASP A 198 8.81 60.29 -28.71
N ASP A 199 8.15 59.59 -29.65
CA ASP A 199 7.91 60.05 -31.02
C ASP A 199 7.04 61.32 -31.03
N SER A 200 5.93 61.31 -30.27
CA SER A 200 5.03 62.48 -30.16
C SER A 200 5.70 63.67 -29.49
N TYR A 201 6.57 63.43 -28.50
CA TYR A 201 7.33 64.49 -27.84
C TYR A 201 8.35 65.11 -28.81
N SER A 202 9.07 64.28 -29.56
CA SER A 202 10.03 64.73 -30.58
C SER A 202 9.36 65.57 -31.66
N GLU A 203 8.17 65.15 -32.12
CA GLU A 203 7.38 65.90 -33.08
C GLU A 203 6.89 67.25 -32.53
N ALA A 204 6.46 67.30 -31.27
CA ALA A 204 6.07 68.56 -30.62
C ALA A 204 7.25 69.55 -30.49
N VAL A 205 8.45 69.06 -30.20
CA VAL A 205 9.68 69.87 -30.18
C VAL A 205 9.96 70.43 -31.58
N ARG A 206 9.92 69.59 -32.62
CA ARG A 206 10.11 70.00 -34.02
C ARG A 206 9.13 71.10 -34.44
N GLN A 207 7.85 70.92 -34.13
CA GLN A 207 6.82 71.93 -34.42
C GLN A 207 7.07 73.25 -33.67
N ASN A 208 7.56 73.20 -32.42
CA ASN A 208 7.89 74.40 -31.67
C ASN A 208 9.10 75.15 -32.26
N GLU A 209 10.11 74.44 -32.76
CA GLU A 209 11.23 75.03 -33.50
C GLU A 209 10.77 75.73 -34.79
N GLU A 210 9.90 75.09 -35.57
CA GLU A 210 9.29 75.70 -36.77
C GLU A 210 8.47 76.96 -36.42
N LEU A 211 7.67 76.91 -35.36
CA LEU A 211 6.90 78.05 -34.89
C LEU A 211 7.81 79.23 -34.51
N ASN A 212 8.94 78.96 -33.84
CA ASN A 212 9.89 80.00 -33.45
C ASN A 212 10.59 80.61 -34.67
N LEU A 213 10.91 79.80 -35.68
CA LEU A 213 11.44 80.29 -36.95
C LEU A 213 10.45 81.23 -37.64
N LEU A 214 9.18 80.83 -37.74
CA LEU A 214 8.12 81.65 -38.34
C LEU A 214 7.90 82.95 -37.56
N LYS A 215 7.88 82.92 -36.22
CA LYS A 215 7.80 84.13 -35.39
C LYS A 215 8.96 85.09 -35.67
N THR A 216 10.17 84.56 -35.83
CA THR A 216 11.36 85.37 -36.14
C THR A 216 11.22 86.03 -37.52
N GLN A 217 10.85 85.26 -38.54
CA GLN A 217 10.62 85.77 -39.90
C GLN A 217 9.50 86.82 -39.95
N LEU A 218 8.42 86.63 -39.17
CA LEU A 218 7.33 87.58 -39.06
C LEU A 218 7.81 88.91 -38.45
N ASN A 219 8.58 88.85 -37.36
CA ASN A 219 9.15 90.04 -36.73
C ASN A 219 10.12 90.79 -37.65
N GLU A 220 10.95 90.07 -38.40
CA GLU A 220 11.81 90.67 -39.43
C GLU A 220 11.00 91.39 -40.51
N THR A 221 9.92 90.76 -40.98
CA THR A 221 9.04 91.35 -42.00
C THR A 221 8.31 92.58 -41.47
N LEU A 222 7.83 92.54 -40.22
CA LEU A 222 7.21 93.68 -39.55
C LEU A 222 8.20 94.85 -39.44
N THR A 223 9.44 94.58 -39.04
CA THR A 223 10.50 95.59 -38.96
C THR A 223 10.80 96.21 -40.32
N LYS A 224 10.91 95.39 -41.38
CA LYS A 224 11.09 95.88 -42.77
C LYS A 224 9.93 96.78 -43.20
N LEU A 225 8.69 96.34 -42.98
CA LEU A 225 7.50 97.10 -43.34
C LEU A 225 7.42 98.43 -42.57
N GLN A 226 7.77 98.43 -41.28
CA GLN A 226 7.82 99.64 -40.47
C GLN A 226 8.86 100.63 -40.99
N ASN A 227 10.04 100.15 -41.38
CA ASN A 227 11.07 100.97 -42.01
C ASN A 227 10.59 101.55 -43.34
N GLU A 228 10.01 100.73 -44.23
CA GLU A 228 9.41 101.19 -45.48
C GLU A 228 8.31 102.24 -45.24
N GLN A 229 7.46 102.04 -44.24
CA GLN A 229 6.41 102.99 -43.88
C GLN A 229 7.00 104.33 -43.39
N SER A 230 8.10 104.30 -42.64
CA SER A 230 8.79 105.51 -42.17
C SER A 230 9.44 106.27 -43.34
N GLU A 231 10.02 105.56 -44.30
CA GLU A 231 10.59 106.15 -45.53
C GLU A 231 9.49 106.72 -46.43
N ARG A 232 8.38 106.01 -46.63
CA ARG A 232 7.22 106.53 -47.38
C ARG A 232 6.69 107.83 -46.77
N LYS A 233 6.63 107.92 -45.44
CA LYS A 233 6.23 109.15 -44.74
C LYS A 233 7.21 110.29 -45.02
N LYS A 234 8.51 110.04 -44.93
CA LYS A 234 9.56 111.02 -45.26
C LYS A 234 9.46 111.51 -46.71
N VAL A 235 9.30 110.59 -47.67
CA VAL A 235 9.11 110.92 -49.09
C VAL A 235 7.85 111.75 -49.31
N ALA A 236 6.74 111.41 -48.64
CA ALA A 236 5.51 112.19 -48.70
C ALA A 236 5.69 113.60 -48.15
N ASP A 237 6.41 113.75 -47.02
CA ASP A 237 6.75 115.05 -46.44
C ASP A 237 7.62 115.88 -47.38
N ASP A 238 8.64 115.28 -48.01
CA ASP A 238 9.52 115.96 -48.96
C ASP A 238 8.78 116.32 -50.27
N LEU A 239 7.89 115.46 -50.77
CA LEU A 239 7.01 115.77 -51.89
C LEU A 239 6.12 116.97 -51.57
N HIS A 240 5.55 117.04 -50.35
CA HIS A 240 4.74 118.17 -49.93
C HIS A 240 5.54 119.48 -49.94
N LYS A 241 6.79 119.47 -49.43
CA LYS A 241 7.69 120.63 -49.49
C LYS A 241 8.02 121.03 -50.94
N ALA A 242 8.27 120.06 -51.81
CA ALA A 242 8.52 120.30 -53.24
C ALA A 242 7.30 120.91 -53.93
N GLN A 243 6.09 120.41 -53.64
CA GLN A 243 4.83 120.98 -54.13
C GLN A 243 4.62 122.42 -53.66
N GLN A 244 4.88 122.73 -52.38
CA GLN A 244 4.82 124.10 -51.87
C GLN A 244 5.81 125.02 -52.63
N SER A 245 7.04 124.54 -52.86
CA SER A 245 8.06 125.27 -53.61
C SER A 245 7.66 125.50 -55.07
N LEU A 246 7.08 124.49 -55.73
CA LEU A 246 6.58 124.59 -57.09
C LEU A 246 5.44 125.61 -57.21
N ASN A 247 4.46 125.58 -56.29
CA ASN A 247 3.37 126.55 -56.24
C ASN A 247 3.88 127.98 -56.04
N PHE A 248 4.92 128.16 -55.21
CA PHE A 248 5.59 129.45 -55.04
C PHE A 248 6.24 129.94 -56.35
N ILE A 249 6.96 129.05 -57.06
CA ILE A 249 7.54 129.37 -58.37
C ILE A 249 6.44 129.71 -59.38
N HIS A 250 5.38 128.91 -59.46
CA HIS A 250 4.26 129.14 -60.37
C HIS A 250 3.59 130.49 -60.07
N SER A 251 3.39 130.84 -58.80
CA SER A 251 2.87 132.16 -58.39
C SER A 251 3.78 133.29 -58.87
N ARG A 252 5.10 133.14 -58.76
CA ARG A 252 6.07 134.12 -59.29
C ARG A 252 6.06 134.21 -60.82
N ILE A 253 5.93 133.09 -61.52
CA ILE A 253 5.82 133.07 -63.00
C ILE A 253 4.52 133.73 -63.43
N SER A 254 3.38 133.45 -62.78
CA SER A 254 2.10 134.12 -63.08
C SER A 254 2.18 135.63 -62.87
N VAL A 255 2.93 136.10 -61.85
CA VAL A 255 3.21 137.53 -61.65
C VAL A 255 4.14 138.11 -62.74
N LYS A 256 5.07 137.31 -63.27
CA LYS A 256 5.99 137.75 -64.34
C LYS A 256 5.37 137.69 -65.75
N ALA A 257 4.54 136.70 -66.04
CA ALA A 257 3.75 136.61 -67.26
C ALA A 257 2.67 137.71 -67.34
N ALA A 258 2.17 138.18 -66.18
CA ALA A 258 1.35 139.38 -66.09
C ALA A 258 2.15 140.70 -66.30
N GLY A 259 3.48 140.66 -66.21
CA GLY A 259 4.37 141.81 -66.43
C GLY A 259 4.81 142.01 -67.89
N ASP A 260 4.87 140.96 -68.69
CA ASP A 260 5.37 140.99 -70.08
C ASP A 260 4.29 140.69 -71.16
N SER A 261 3.01 140.92 -70.85
CA SER A 261 1.88 140.79 -71.80
C SER A 261 1.11 142.10 -71.97
N ALA A 262 1.81 143.15 -72.42
CA ALA A 262 1.18 144.31 -73.04
C ALA A 262 2.09 144.81 -74.18
N VAL A 263 1.52 144.86 -75.40
CA VAL A 263 2.06 145.44 -76.65
C VAL A 263 2.96 144.45 -77.43
N ILE A 264 2.55 143.78 -78.53
CA ILE A 264 1.89 144.20 -79.80
C ILE A 264 1.10 142.98 -80.35
N GLU A 265 -0.21 143.00 -80.60
CA GLU A 265 -1.03 143.61 -81.67
C GLU A 265 -1.07 142.88 -83.05
N ASN A 266 -2.29 142.43 -83.41
CA ASN A 266 -2.85 142.01 -84.72
C ASN A 266 -2.47 140.61 -85.26
N SER A 267 -3.35 139.80 -85.83
CA SER A 267 -4.63 140.08 -86.53
C SER A 267 -5.62 138.91 -86.40
N ALA A 268 -6.91 139.26 -86.48
CA ALA A 268 -8.05 138.36 -86.61
C ALA A 268 -7.94 137.40 -87.81
N VAL A 269 -8.56 136.23 -87.69
CA VAL A 269 -9.48 135.59 -88.65
C VAL A 269 -9.91 134.22 -88.10
N SER A 270 -11.21 134.06 -87.86
CA SER A 270 -11.93 132.78 -87.81
C SER A 270 -12.09 132.28 -89.25
N PRO A 271 -12.13 130.97 -89.57
CA PRO A 271 -13.37 130.23 -89.33
C PRO A 271 -13.21 128.71 -89.06
N GLU A 272 -14.24 128.19 -88.37
CA GLU A 272 -14.91 126.89 -88.58
C GLU A 272 -14.17 125.55 -88.62
N THR A 273 -15.00 124.51 -88.40
CA THR A 273 -14.77 123.05 -88.49
C THR A 273 -14.07 122.46 -87.24
N GLY A 274 -14.63 121.52 -86.48
CA GLY A 274 -15.53 120.42 -86.82
C GLY A 274 -14.73 119.11 -86.74
N SER A 275 -15.08 118.22 -85.78
CA SER A 275 -14.64 116.80 -85.71
C SER A 275 -13.25 116.52 -85.08
N PRO A 276 -12.87 115.29 -84.68
CA PRO A 276 -13.50 114.38 -83.70
C PRO A 276 -12.45 113.77 -82.73
N GLU A 277 -12.35 114.21 -81.47
CA GLU A 277 -11.43 113.54 -80.51
C GLU A 277 -12.06 113.20 -79.15
N LYS A 278 -13.37 113.44 -79.00
CA LYS A 278 -14.11 113.04 -77.78
C LYS A 278 -14.62 111.60 -77.80
N GLU A 279 -14.64 110.92 -78.94
CA GLU A 279 -15.05 109.51 -79.01
C GLU A 279 -13.89 108.53 -78.80
N THR A 280 -12.65 108.84 -79.19
CA THR A 280 -11.48 107.97 -78.96
C THR A 280 -11.16 107.79 -77.47
N MET A 281 -11.26 108.85 -76.69
CA MET A 281 -11.09 108.77 -75.23
C MET A 281 -12.26 108.05 -74.55
N SER A 282 -13.49 108.23 -75.03
CA SER A 282 -14.65 107.51 -74.47
C SER A 282 -14.65 106.03 -74.83
N MET A 283 -14.17 105.66 -76.02
CA MET A 283 -13.99 104.27 -76.43
C MET A 283 -12.84 103.60 -75.66
N SER A 284 -11.71 104.28 -75.43
CA SER A 284 -10.62 103.73 -74.62
C SER A 284 -10.98 103.59 -73.15
N LEU A 285 -11.74 104.54 -72.59
CA LEU A 285 -12.24 104.46 -71.22
C LEU A 285 -13.24 103.32 -71.07
N ASN A 286 -14.20 103.19 -72.00
CA ASN A 286 -15.14 102.07 -71.99
C ASN A 286 -14.43 100.73 -72.15
N GLN A 287 -13.41 100.64 -73.00
CA GLN A 287 -12.62 99.42 -73.16
C GLN A 287 -11.81 99.08 -71.89
N THR A 288 -11.31 100.09 -71.19
CA THR A 288 -10.62 99.93 -69.89
C THR A 288 -11.58 99.48 -68.80
N VAL A 289 -12.81 100.01 -68.79
CA VAL A 289 -13.88 99.60 -67.86
C VAL A 289 -14.29 98.15 -68.11
N THR A 290 -14.43 97.74 -69.37
CA THR A 290 -14.74 96.33 -69.71
C THR A 290 -13.62 95.39 -69.27
N GLN A 291 -12.34 95.77 -69.44
CA GLN A 291 -11.20 94.98 -68.97
C GLN A 291 -11.17 94.83 -67.44
N LEU A 292 -11.47 95.90 -66.71
CA LEU A 292 -11.57 95.86 -65.24
C LEU A 292 -12.74 94.99 -64.76
N GLN A 293 -13.89 95.03 -65.46
CA GLN A 293 -15.02 94.15 -65.16
C GLN A 293 -14.68 92.66 -65.39
N GLN A 294 -13.89 92.36 -66.43
CA GLN A 294 -13.48 90.99 -66.74
C GLN A 294 -12.50 90.42 -65.70
N LEU A 295 -11.51 91.21 -65.28
CA LEU A 295 -10.57 90.83 -64.22
C LEU A 295 -11.28 90.63 -62.87
N LEU A 296 -12.25 91.49 -62.53
CA LEU A 296 -13.03 91.34 -61.31
C LEU A 296 -13.87 90.06 -61.33
N GLN A 297 -14.40 89.66 -62.50
CA GLN A 297 -15.16 88.43 -62.66
C GLN A 297 -14.28 87.18 -62.56
N GLU A 298 -13.04 87.23 -63.07
CA GLU A 298 -12.04 86.17 -62.90
C GLU A 298 -11.63 86.00 -61.44
N VAL A 299 -11.34 87.10 -60.74
CA VAL A 299 -11.00 87.06 -59.31
C VAL A 299 -12.14 86.48 -58.48
N ASN A 300 -13.40 86.87 -58.74
CA ASN A 300 -14.55 86.29 -58.07
C ASN A 300 -14.73 84.79 -58.36
N GLN A 301 -14.43 84.32 -59.56
CA GLN A 301 -14.46 82.88 -59.88
C GLN A 301 -13.34 82.09 -59.20
N GLN A 302 -12.14 82.66 -59.03
CA GLN A 302 -11.06 82.03 -58.28
C GLN A 302 -11.41 81.90 -56.80
N LEU A 303 -12.00 82.95 -56.21
CA LEU A 303 -12.41 82.97 -54.80
C LEU A 303 -13.55 81.98 -54.49
N MET A 304 -14.41 81.67 -55.47
CA MET A 304 -15.44 80.63 -55.34
C MET A 304 -14.91 79.20 -55.52
N LYS A 305 -13.71 79.01 -56.09
CA LYS A 305 -13.06 77.70 -56.25
C LYS A 305 -12.19 77.30 -55.05
N GLU A 306 -11.88 78.23 -54.15
CA GLU A 306 -11.08 78.00 -52.93
C GLU A 306 -11.92 77.76 -51.66
N LYS A 307 -13.20 77.36 -51.82
CA LYS A 307 -14.07 76.89 -50.73
C LYS A 307 -14.47 75.44 -50.94
#